data_AF-A0A482ZW53-F1
#
_entry.id   AF-A0A482ZW53-F1
#
_cell.length_a   1.000
_cell.length_b   1.000
_cell.length_c   1.000
_cell.angle_alpha   90.00
_cell.angle_beta   90.00
_cell.angle_gamma   90.00
#
_symmetry.space_group_name_H-M   'P 1'
#
loop_
_entity.id
_entity.type
_entity.pdbx_description
1 polymer ?
#
loop_
_entity_poly.entity_id
_entity_poly.type
_entity_poly.pdbx_seq_one_letter_code
_entity_poly.pdbx_strand_id
1 'polypeptide(L)' 'MSEENKIREIIGWYKVAFAIFIATDLSLLAWFAQNFKQQSLLILLLCSIAIIFVTVVVVLINKKAFKCFDRLGEL' A
#
# COMPACT_ATOMS: atom_id res chain seq x y z
N MET A 1 -22.45 17.62 -7.21
CA MET A 1 -21.64 16.51 -7.75
C MET A 1 -22.42 15.22 -7.52
N SER A 2 -22.63 14.39 -8.57
CA SER A 2 -23.33 13.10 -8.43
C SER A 2 -22.53 12.14 -7.53
N GLU A 3 -23.22 11.19 -6.89
CA GLU A 3 -22.57 10.17 -6.05
C GLU A 3 -21.56 9.34 -6.83
N GLU A 4 -21.84 9.04 -8.10
CA GLU A 4 -20.91 8.36 -9.01
C GLU A 4 -19.58 9.11 -9.14
N ASN A 5 -19.63 10.42 -9.36
CA ASN A 5 -18.43 11.25 -9.51
C ASN A 5 -17.59 11.29 -8.22
N LYS A 6 -18.23 11.36 -7.04
CA LYS A 6 -17.53 11.28 -5.75
C LYS A 6 -16.82 9.93 -5.57
N ILE A 7 -17.49 8.83 -5.92
CA ILE A 7 -16.90 7.48 -5.79
C ILE A 7 -15.73 7.31 -6.75
N ARG A 8 -15.83 7.79 -7.99
CA ARG A 8 -14.71 7.79 -8.95
C ARG A 8 -13.50 8.56 -8.43
N GLU A 9 -13.71 9.71 -7.79
CA GLU A 9 -12.63 10.50 -7.18
C GLU A 9 -11.96 9.72 -6.03
N ILE A 10 -12.75 9.10 -5.15
CA ILE A 10 -12.24 8.25 -4.05
C ILE A 10 -11.42 7.06 -4.59
N ILE A 11 -11.88 6.40 -5.65
CA ILE A 11 -11.13 5.33 -6.32
C ILE A 11 -9.81 5.86 -6.88
N GLY A 12 -9.82 7.06 -7.47
CA GLY A 12 -8.61 7.74 -7.95
C GLY A 12 -7.59 7.94 -6.82
N TRP A 13 -8.03 8.43 -5.66
CA TRP A 13 -7.20 8.55 -4.47
C TRP A 13 -6.60 7.21 -4.01
N TYR A 14 -7.40 6.14 -3.98
CA TYR A 14 -6.89 4.82 -3.60
C TYR A 14 -5.85 4.27 -4.59
N LYS A 15 -5.99 4.52 -5.89
CA LYS A 15 -4.97 4.12 -6.89
C LYS A 15 -3.63 4.80 -6.63
N VAL A 16 -3.64 6.10 -6.36
CA VAL A 16 -2.41 6.86 -6.06
C VAL A 16 -1.77 6.35 -4.77
N ALA A 17 -2.56 6.19 -3.71
CA ALA A 17 -2.07 5.65 -2.44
C ALA A 17 -1.45 4.25 -2.62
N PHE A 18 -2.13 3.36 -3.34
CA PHE A 18 -1.64 2.02 -3.64
C PHE A 18 -0.28 2.06 -4.35
N ALA A 19 -0.12 2.89 -5.39
CA ALA A 19 1.14 3.01 -6.11
C ALA A 19 2.29 3.49 -5.21
N ILE A 20 2.05 4.48 -4.34
CA ILE A 20 3.05 4.99 -3.39
C ILE A 20 3.49 3.90 -2.41
N PHE A 21 2.53 3.15 -1.84
CA PHE A 21 2.88 2.10 -0.89
C PHE A 21 3.61 0.93 -1.54
N ILE A 22 3.22 0.52 -2.75
CA ILE A 22 3.96 -0.52 -3.51
C ILE A 22 5.39 -0.07 -3.81
N ALA A 23 5.58 1.18 -4.27
CA ALA A 23 6.92 1.71 -4.51
C ALA A 23 7.76 1.75 -3.23
N THR A 24 7.13 2.10 -2.10
CA THR A 24 7.77 2.08 -0.78
C THR A 24 8.17 0.66 -0.36
N ASP A 25 7.30 -0.32 -0.54
CA ASP A 25 7.55 -1.72 -0.18
C ASP A 25 8.72 -2.30 -0.99
N LEU A 26 8.72 -2.06 -2.30
CA LEU A 26 9.83 -2.44 -3.18
C LEU A 26 11.15 -1.76 -2.78
N SER A 27 11.09 -0.48 -2.37
CA SER A 27 12.28 0.25 -1.92
C SER A 27 12.85 -0.33 -0.62
N LEU A 28 11.99 -0.68 0.34
CA LEU A 28 12.39 -1.32 1.59
C LEU A 28 12.99 -2.71 1.34
N LEU A 29 12.35 -3.51 0.47
CA LEU A 29 12.86 -4.83 0.07
C LEU A 29 14.22 -4.72 -0.61
N ALA A 30 14.38 -3.78 -1.53
CA ALA A 30 15.65 -3.53 -2.21
C ALA A 30 16.74 -3.10 -1.24
N TRP A 31 16.42 -2.24 -0.27
CA TRP A 31 17.36 -1.84 0.77
C TRP A 31 17.76 -3.03 1.64
N PHE A 32 16.80 -3.84 2.09
CA PHE A 32 17.05 -5.04 2.89
C PHE A 32 17.99 -6.02 2.15
N ALA A 33 17.71 -6.31 0.89
CA ALA A 33 18.51 -7.23 0.07
C ALA A 33 19.95 -6.75 -0.17
N GLN A 34 20.19 -5.43 -0.17
CA GLN A 34 21.54 -4.87 -0.28
C GLN A 34 22.29 -4.88 1.05
N ASN A 35 21.57 -4.83 2.17
CA ASN A 35 22.15 -4.54 3.49
C ASN A 35 22.16 -5.73 4.47
N PHE A 36 21.50 -6.85 4.14
CA PHE A 36 21.33 -7.99 5.06
C PHE A 36 22.63 -8.62 5.58
N LYS A 37 23.75 -8.48 4.85
CA LYS A 37 25.06 -9.01 5.29
C LYS A 37 25.88 -8.04 6.13
N GLN A 38 25.56 -6.74 6.07
CA GLN A 38 26.41 -5.66 6.60
C GLN A 38 25.81 -5.00 7.84
N GLN A 39 24.48 -5.07 7.99
CA GLN A 39 23.77 -4.39 9.08
C GLN A 39 23.52 -5.29 10.27
N SER A 40 23.31 -4.67 11.43
CA SER A 40 22.96 -5.39 12.65
C SER A 40 21.60 -6.07 12.54
N LEU A 41 21.44 -7.20 13.25
CA LEU A 41 20.19 -7.95 13.29
C LEU A 41 18.99 -7.08 13.73
N LEU A 42 19.21 -6.14 14.66
CA LEU A 42 18.17 -5.23 15.13
C LEU A 42 17.63 -4.33 14.00
N ILE A 43 18.52 -3.77 13.18
CA ILE A 43 18.12 -2.92 12.04
C ILE A 43 17.35 -3.76 11.02
N LEU A 44 17.81 -4.98 10.74
CA LEU A 44 17.13 -5.90 9.82
C LEU A 44 15.73 -6.27 10.33
N LEU A 45 15.58 -6.57 11.62
CA LEU A 45 14.28 -6.85 12.23
C LEU A 45 13.33 -5.66 12.13
N LEU A 46 13.80 -4.45 12.42
CA LEU A 46 13.00 -3.23 12.26
C LEU A 46 12.58 -3.01 10.81
N CYS A 47 13.49 -3.24 9.85
CA CYS A 47 13.18 -3.16 8.43
C CYS A 47 12.14 -4.21 8.01
N SER A 48 12.25 -5.45 8.49
CA SER A 48 11.25 -6.50 8.24
C SER A 48 9.88 -6.14 8.83
N ILE A 49 9.83 -5.58 10.03
CA ILE A 49 8.58 -5.10 10.65
C ILE A 49 7.97 -3.97 9.80
N ALA A 50 8.79 -3.04 9.30
CA ALA A 50 8.34 -1.96 8.44
C ALA A 50 7.75 -2.48 7.12
N ILE A 51 8.40 -3.46 6.47
CA ILE A 51 7.88 -4.12 5.26
C ILE A 51 6.52 -4.75 5.56
N ILE A 52 6.41 -5.59 6.60
CA ILE A 52 5.14 -6.23 6.98
C ILE A 52 4.04 -5.18 7.21
N PHE A 53 4.37 -4.10 7.93
CA PHE A 53 3.43 -3.03 8.20
C PHE A 53 2.95 -2.35 6.90
N VAL A 54 3.86 -1.99 6.00
CA VAL A 54 3.53 -1.38 4.70
C VAL A 54 2.66 -2.33 3.87
N THR A 55 3.02 -3.61 3.78
CA THR A 55 2.22 -4.63 3.08
C THR A 55 0.81 -4.73 3.68
N VAL A 56 0.64 -4.72 5.01
CA VAL A 56 -0.69 -4.72 5.64
C VAL A 56 -1.50 -3.49 5.26
N VAL A 57 -0.88 -2.31 5.24
CA VAL A 57 -1.54 -1.06 4.80
C VAL A 57 -2.00 -1.16 3.34
N VAL A 58 -1.17 -1.72 2.44
CA VAL A 58 -1.54 -1.99 1.05
C VAL A 58 -2.78 -2.88 0.96
N VAL A 59 -2.81 -3.98 1.71
CA VAL A 59 -3.96 -4.90 1.74
C VAL A 59 -5.23 -4.19 2.21
N LEU A 60 -5.14 -3.36 3.25
CA LEU A 60 -6.29 -2.60 3.77
C LEU A 60 -6.80 -1.56 2.77
N ILE A 61 -5.90 -0.84 2.09
CA ILE A 61 -6.24 0.10 1.03
C ILE A 61 -6.95 -0.64 -0.11
N ASN A 62 -6.41 -1.77 -0.54
CA ASN A 62 -6.98 -2.54 -1.63
C ASN A 62 -8.39 -3.04 -1.28
N LYS A 63 -8.59 -3.57 -0.06
CA LYS A 63 -9.93 -3.95 0.44
C LYS A 63 -10.92 -2.79 0.44
N LYS A 64 -10.49 -1.58 0.81
CA LYS A 64 -11.36 -0.38 0.78
C LYS A 64 -11.67 0.06 -0.65
N ALA A 65 -10.69 -0.01 -1.55
CA ALA A 65 -10.89 0.32 -2.96
C ALA A 65 -11.92 -0.62 -3.61
N PHE A 66 -11.84 -1.93 -3.35
CA PHE A 66 -12.82 -2.90 -3.84
C PHE A 66 -14.25 -2.59 -3.37
N LYS A 67 -14.43 -2.24 -2.09
CA LYS A 67 -15.75 -1.80 -1.60
C LYS A 67 -16.30 -0.58 -2.33
N CYS A 68 -15.43 0.34 -2.76
CA CYS A 68 -15.83 1.48 -3.58
C CYS A 68 -16.23 1.07 -5.00
N PHE A 69 -15.54 0.10 -5.60
CA PHE A 69 -15.94 -0.45 -6.90
C PHE A 69 -17.29 -1.18 -6.83
N ASP A 70 -17.52 -1.98 -5.80
CA ASP A 70 -18.80 -2.67 -5.59
C ASP A 70 -19.95 -1.66 -5.51
N ARG A 71 -19.79 -0.61 -4.69
CA ARG A 71 -20.78 0.47 -4.57
C ARG A 71 -21.00 1.24 -5.87
N LEU A 72 -19.98 1.36 -6.73
CA LEU A 72 -20.11 1.97 -8.05
C LEU A 72 -20.90 1.07 -9.02
N GLY A 73 -20.76 -0.26 -8.91
CA GLY A 73 -21.49 -1.22 -9.74
C GLY A 73 -22.95 -1.43 -9.32
N GLU A 74 -23.30 -1.10 -8.07
CA GLU A 74 -24.67 -1.10 -7.55
C GLU A 74 -25.48 0.17 -7.91
N LEU A 75 -24.81 1.24 -8.36
CA LEU A 75 -25.41 2.52 -8.78
C LEU A 75 -25.72 2.54 -10.27
#